data_AF-A0A7J2R0R1-F1
#
_entry.id   AF-A0A7J2R0R1-F1
#
_cell.length_a   1.000
_cell.length_b   1.000
_cell.length_c   1.000
_cell.angle_alpha   90.00
_cell.angle_beta   90.00
_cell.angle_gamma   90.00
#
_symmetry.space_group_name_H-M   'P 1'
#
loop_
_entity.id
_entity.type
_entity.pdbx_description
1 polymer ?
#
loop_
_entity_poly.entity_id
_entity_poly.type
_entity_poly.pdbx_seq_one_letter_code
_entity_poly.pdbx_strand_id
1 'polypeptide(L)' 'MPKDKIHPSHYKQYPIEVIDMMVSIWGARAAINYCTLTAFKYRMRLGHKDNMKQELEKEKWYLDKAEELKEKL' A
#
# COMPACT_ATOMS: atom_id res chain seq x y z
N MET A 1 6.63 22.35 2.10
CA MET A 1 5.40 21.59 1.83
C MET A 1 5.48 20.26 2.57
N PRO A 2 4.39 19.77 3.20
CA PRO A 2 4.41 18.45 3.85
C PRO A 2 4.73 17.37 2.81
N LYS A 3 5.65 16.45 3.13
CA LYS A 3 5.89 15.28 2.28
C LYS A 3 4.66 14.38 2.36
N ASP A 4 4.11 13.98 1.22
CA ASP A 4 3.14 12.91 1.15
C ASP A 4 3.82 11.61 1.60
N LYS A 5 3.46 11.14 2.80
CA LYS A 5 4.06 9.96 3.42
C LYS A 5 3.31 8.67 3.07
N ILE A 6 2.22 8.78 2.32
CA ILE A 6 1.41 7.67 1.84
C ILE A 6 1.83 7.37 0.39
N HIS A 7 1.97 8.42 -0.44
CA HIS A 7 2.42 8.36 -1.83
C HIS A 7 3.62 9.27 -2.13
N PRO A 8 4.83 8.89 -1.67
CA PRO A 8 6.05 9.66 -1.91
C PRO A 8 6.33 9.93 -3.39
N SER A 9 6.86 11.12 -3.70
CA SER A 9 7.14 11.55 -5.08
C SER A 9 8.12 10.67 -5.86
N HIS A 10 9.01 9.92 -5.19
CA HIS A 10 9.94 9.01 -5.87
C HIS A 10 9.25 7.76 -6.45
N TYR A 11 8.00 7.48 -6.08
CA TYR A 11 7.18 6.44 -6.74
C TYR A 11 6.42 6.97 -7.96
N LYS A 12 6.38 8.30 -8.15
CA LYS A 12 5.76 8.97 -9.33
C LYS A 12 6.74 9.14 -10.49
N GLN A 13 7.82 8.36 -10.52
CA GLN A 13 8.84 8.40 -11.58
C GLN A 13 8.38 7.73 -12.88
N TYR A 14 7.25 7.01 -12.83
CA TYR A 14 6.72 6.23 -13.93
C TYR A 14 5.28 6.66 -14.22
N PRO A 15 4.78 6.45 -15.45
CA PRO A 15 3.43 6.86 -15.84
C PRO A 15 2.32 6.03 -15.19
N ILE A 16 2.68 4.98 -14.45
CA ILE A 16 1.75 4.06 -13.79
C ILE A 16 2.19 3.86 -12.33
N GLU A 17 1.24 3.62 -11.44
CA GLU A 17 1.51 3.36 -10.03
C GLU A 17 2.23 2.00 -9.89
N VAL A 18 3.11 1.91 -8.88
CA VAL A 18 3.89 0.67 -8.63
C VAL A 18 2.98 -0.54 -8.41
N ILE A 19 1.81 -0.34 -7.82
CA ILE A 19 0.87 -1.44 -7.60
C ILE A 19 0.26 -1.96 -8.91
N ASP A 20 0.05 -1.08 -9.90
CA ASP A 20 -0.44 -1.48 -11.23
C ASP A 20 0.66 -2.21 -12.02
N MET A 21 1.92 -1.81 -11.84
CA MET A 21 3.07 -2.58 -12.32
C MET A 21 3.09 -3.98 -11.69
N MET A 22 2.85 -4.07 -10.37
CA MET A 22 2.87 -5.34 -9.67
C MET A 22 1.82 -6.32 -10.21
N VAL A 23 0.61 -5.82 -10.47
CA VAL A 23 -0.46 -6.61 -11.11
C VAL A 23 -0.05 -7.05 -12.51
N SER A 24 0.56 -6.15 -13.29
CA SER A 24 0.95 -6.44 -14.68
C SER A 24 2.07 -7.49 -14.79
N ILE A 25 3.04 -7.47 -13.86
CA ILE A 25 4.22 -8.35 -13.89
C ILE A 25 3.95 -9.69 -13.18
N TRP A 26 3.33 -9.65 -11.99
CA TRP A 26 3.18 -10.83 -11.11
C TRP A 26 1.74 -11.30 -10.93
N GLY A 27 0.76 -10.58 -11.48
CA GLY A 27 -0.66 -10.90 -11.38
C GLY A 27 -1.34 -10.36 -10.13
N ALA A 28 -2.68 -10.26 -10.19
CA ALA A 28 -3.50 -9.66 -9.14
C ALA A 28 -3.38 -10.38 -7.79
N ARG A 29 -3.26 -11.72 -7.77
CA ARG A 29 -3.11 -12.49 -6.52
C ARG A 29 -1.82 -12.13 -5.76
N ALA A 30 -0.71 -11.92 -6.48
CA ALA A 30 0.54 -11.51 -5.85
C ALA A 30 0.43 -10.09 -5.26
N ALA A 31 -0.21 -9.17 -5.99
CA ALA A 31 -0.46 -7.81 -5.51
C ALA A 31 -1.37 -7.78 -4.28
N ILE A 32 -2.43 -8.60 -4.23
CA ILE A 32 -3.30 -8.75 -3.05
C ILE A 32 -2.49 -9.21 -1.83
N ASN A 33 -1.67 -10.27 -1.98
CA ASN A 33 -0.84 -10.77 -0.89
C ASN A 33 0.14 -9.70 -0.39
N TYR A 34 0.78 -8.97 -1.31
CA TYR A 34 1.65 -7.85 -0.94
C TYR A 34 0.91 -6.79 -0.11
N CYS A 35 -0.30 -6.42 -0.50
CA CYS A 35 -1.11 -5.46 0.23
C CYS A 35 -1.46 -5.96 1.63
N THR A 36 -1.94 -7.20 1.76
CA THR A 36 -2.29 -7.80 3.06
C THR A 36 -1.10 -7.87 4.01
N LEU A 37 0.06 -8.33 3.52
CA LEU A 37 1.29 -8.40 4.33
C LEU A 37 1.78 -7.00 4.73
N THR A 38 1.63 -6.02 3.83
CA THR A 38 2.03 -4.64 4.10
C THR A 38 1.12 -3.97 5.13
N ALA A 39 -0.20 -4.22 5.08
CA ALA A 39 -1.13 -3.77 6.11
C ALA A 39 -0.76 -4.36 7.48
N PHE A 40 -0.51 -5.68 7.55
CA PHE A 40 -0.04 -6.33 8.77
C PHE A 40 1.25 -5.69 9.33
N LYS A 41 2.22 -5.39 8.47
CA LYS A 41 3.45 -4.68 8.87
C LYS A 41 3.15 -3.32 9.52
N TYR A 42 2.18 -2.56 9.02
CA TYR A 42 1.79 -1.27 9.62
C TYR A 42 1.07 -1.45 10.96
N ARG A 43 0.21 -2.46 11.08
CA ARG A 43 -0.37 -2.85 12.38
C ARG A 43 0.70 -3.15 13.42
N MET A 44 1.75 -3.90 13.04
CA MET A 44 2.85 -4.23 13.95
C MET A 44 3.75 -3.05 14.33
N ARG A 45 3.65 -1.92 13.63
CA ARG A 45 4.42 -0.69 13.93
C ARG A 45 3.69 0.28 14.85
N LEU A 46 2.42 0.04 15.16
CA LEU A 46 1.64 0.92 16.02
C LEU A 46 2.32 1.11 17.38
N GLY A 47 2.59 2.38 17.73
CA GLY A 47 3.27 2.74 18.97
C GLY A 47 4.80 2.53 18.97
N HIS A 48 5.38 2.03 17.87
CA HIS A 48 6.80 1.63 17.83
C HIS A 48 7.65 2.37 16.79
N LYS A 49 7.06 3.13 15.85
CA LYS A 49 7.82 3.80 14.79
C LYS A 49 7.32 5.20 14.43
N ASP A 50 6.26 5.27 13.64
CA ASP A 50 5.67 6.53 13.16
C ASP A 50 4.46 6.90 14.05
N ASN A 51 3.85 8.06 13.80
CA ASN A 51 2.62 8.46 14.46
C ASN A 51 1.52 7.39 14.25
N MET A 52 0.81 7.01 15.32
CA MET A 52 -0.21 5.96 15.27
C MET A 52 -1.29 6.20 14.21
N LYS A 53 -1.78 7.44 14.07
CA LYS A 53 -2.78 7.79 13.07
C LYS A 53 -2.25 7.52 11.66
N GLN A 54 -1.00 7.91 11.40
CA GLN A 54 -0.36 7.71 10.10
C GLN A 54 -0.19 6.22 9.77
N GLU A 55 0.19 5.39 10.74
CA GLU A 55 0.32 3.95 10.51
C GLU A 55 -1.04 3.28 10.27
N LEU A 56 -2.09 3.70 11.00
CA LEU A 56 -3.48 3.23 10.77
C LEU A 56 -4.02 3.65 9.40
N GLU A 57 -3.73 4.88 8.95
CA GLU A 57 -4.11 5.35 7.62
C GLU A 57 -3.43 4.55 6.51
N LYS A 58 -2.13 4.23 6.68
CA LYS A 58 -1.42 3.35 5.74
C LYS A 58 -2.00 1.93 5.76
N GLU A 59 -2.22 1.35 6.93
CA GLU A 59 -2.85 0.03 7.06
C GLU A 59 -4.19 0.00 6.30
N LYS A 60 -5.07 0.98 6.54
CA LYS A 60 -6.36 1.08 5.87
C LYS A 60 -6.20 1.14 4.35
N TRP A 61 -5.30 2.00 3.85
CA TRP A 61 -5.08 2.14 2.41
C TRP A 61 -4.70 0.81 1.74
N TYR A 62 -3.80 0.03 2.36
CA TYR A 62 -3.40 -1.27 1.81
C TYR A 62 -4.52 -2.31 1.89
N LEU A 63 -5.35 -2.30 2.93
CA LEU A 63 -6.52 -3.18 3.02
C LEU A 63 -7.57 -2.83 1.96
N ASP A 64 -7.92 -1.55 1.81
CA ASP A 64 -8.88 -1.09 0.81
C ASP A 64 -8.40 -1.46 -0.61
N LYS A 65 -7.11 -1.27 -0.90
CA LYS A 65 -6.53 -1.61 -2.18
C LYS A 65 -6.51 -3.11 -2.45
N ALA A 66 -6.28 -3.94 -1.43
CA ALA A 66 -6.40 -5.40 -1.57
C ALA A 66 -7.83 -5.80 -1.94
N GLU A 67 -8.84 -5.15 -1.35
CA GLU A 67 -10.25 -5.44 -1.65
C GLU A 67 -10.62 -5.00 -3.08
N GLU A 68 -10.22 -3.80 -3.50
CA GLU A 68 -10.41 -3.33 -4.87
C GLU A 68 -9.80 -4.30 -5.92
N LEU A 69 -8.65 -4.88 -5.61
CA LEU A 69 -8.01 -5.86 -6.48
C LEU A 69 -8.74 -7.21 -6.52
N LYS A 70 -9.39 -7.61 -5.42
CA LYS A 70 -10.22 -8.84 -5.39
C LYS A 70 -11.50 -8.69 -6.20
N GLU A 71 -12.13 -7.52 -6.15
CA GLU A 71 -13.36 -7.25 -6.92
C GLU A 71 -13.14 -7.29 -8.44
N LYS A 72 -11.90 -7.10 -8.89
CA LYS A 72 -11.51 -7.11 -10.31
C LYS A 72 -11.00 -8.48 -10.81
N LEU A 73 -11.01 -9.50 -9.96
CA LEU A 73 -10.41 -10.82 -10.17
C LEU A 73 -11.47 -11.86 -10.56
#